data_AF-A0A558BRF4-F1
#
_entry.id   AF-A0A558BRF4-F1
#
_cell.length_a   1.000
_cell.length_b   1.000
_cell.length_c   1.000
_cell.angle_alpha   90.00
_cell.angle_beta   90.00
_cell.angle_gamma   90.00
#
_symmetry.space_group_name_H-M   'P 1'
#
loop_
_entity.id
_entity.type
_entity.pdbx_description
1 polymer ?
#
loop_
_entity_poly.entity_id
_entity_poly.type
_entity_poly.pdbx_seq_one_letter_code
_entity_poly.pdbx_strand_id
1 'polypeptide(L)'
;MLDAEKMQLALQAKEANPHRYVEPLREENAAVLRDLGASPEAQTFFAQFSFDMKMKAGEFTFMQTNCLKKNCDWDEDFKRALHTNLLLVGSSLNGDMVTLDLLDYQAGILFHDYFWEKPEEDPRKYLIKMNCSLGQFYWNSTFIEGYPIDAYEAAAYMGSEFAGYSDLT
;
A
#
# COMPACT_ATOMS: atom_id res chain seq x y z
N MET A 1 -3.75 -4.92 -19.93
CA MET A 1 -4.49 -4.07 -18.98
C MET A 1 -3.49 -3.23 -18.22
N LEU A 2 -3.64 -1.91 -18.29
CA LEU A 2 -2.81 -0.94 -17.59
C LEU A 2 -3.07 -1.02 -16.07
N ASP A 3 -2.11 -0.56 -15.27
CA ASP A 3 -2.22 -0.64 -13.81
C ASP A 3 -3.43 0.12 -13.27
N ALA A 4 -3.68 1.31 -13.81
CA ALA A 4 -4.86 2.11 -13.46
C ALA A 4 -6.19 1.41 -13.82
N GLU A 5 -6.26 0.70 -14.94
CA GLU A 5 -7.47 -0.06 -15.31
C GLU A 5 -7.74 -1.18 -14.29
N LYS A 6 -6.68 -1.85 -13.81
CA LYS A 6 -6.78 -2.89 -12.78
C LYS A 6 -7.29 -2.32 -11.45
N MET A 7 -6.73 -1.20 -11.02
CA MET A 7 -7.19 -0.49 -9.81
C MET A 7 -8.66 -0.10 -9.93
N GLN A 8 -9.07 0.50 -11.06
CA GLN A 8 -10.45 0.90 -11.30
C GLN A 8 -11.42 -0.28 -11.18
N LEU A 9 -11.11 -1.42 -11.81
CA LEU A 9 -11.95 -2.62 -11.75
C LEU A 9 -12.02 -3.19 -10.33
N ALA A 10 -10.91 -3.20 -9.60
CA ALA A 10 -10.86 -3.68 -8.22
C ALA A 10 -11.78 -2.85 -7.30
N LEU A 11 -11.73 -1.52 -7.41
CA LEU A 11 -12.60 -0.62 -6.67
C LEU A 11 -14.08 -0.81 -7.04
N GLN A 12 -14.37 -0.98 -8.33
CA GLN A 12 -15.73 -1.17 -8.84
C GLN A 12 -16.39 -2.47 -8.36
N ALA A 13 -15.61 -3.48 -7.97
CA ALA A 13 -16.14 -4.74 -7.46
C ALA A 13 -16.81 -4.59 -6.08
N LYS A 14 -16.38 -3.62 -5.27
CA LYS A 14 -16.95 -3.36 -3.93
C LYS A 14 -17.83 -2.11 -3.89
N GLU A 15 -17.55 -1.13 -4.74
CA GLU A 15 -18.31 0.12 -4.86
C GLU A 15 -18.75 0.32 -6.31
N ALA A 16 -20.05 0.25 -6.58
CA ALA A 16 -20.57 0.32 -7.94
C ALA A 16 -20.25 1.66 -8.65
N ASN A 17 -20.10 2.75 -7.89
CA ASN A 17 -19.70 4.04 -8.44
C ASN A 17 -18.60 4.71 -7.61
N PRO A 18 -17.32 4.32 -7.76
CA PRO A 18 -16.20 4.91 -7.01
C PRO A 18 -16.02 6.40 -7.31
N HIS A 19 -16.46 6.84 -8.50
CA HIS A 19 -16.33 8.23 -8.94
C HIS A 19 -17.10 9.22 -8.06
N ARG A 20 -18.09 8.76 -7.28
CA ARG A 20 -18.80 9.63 -6.32
C ARG A 20 -17.92 10.16 -5.19
N TYR A 21 -16.79 9.50 -4.95
CA TYR A 21 -15.83 9.83 -3.90
C TYR A 21 -14.56 10.50 -4.42
N VAL A 22 -14.43 10.64 -5.75
CA VAL A 22 -13.23 11.23 -6.33
C VAL A 22 -13.14 12.69 -5.91
N GLU A 23 -11.99 13.06 -5.37
CA GLU A 23 -11.62 14.45 -5.13
C GLU A 23 -10.27 14.75 -5.79
N PRO A 24 -10.07 15.95 -6.34
CA PRO A 24 -8.78 16.34 -6.90
C PRO A 24 -7.66 16.17 -5.87
N LEU A 25 -6.51 15.65 -6.32
CA LEU A 25 -5.31 15.63 -5.50
C LEU A 25 -4.89 17.07 -5.21
N ARG A 26 -4.84 17.44 -3.93
CA ARG A 26 -4.46 18.77 -3.47
C ARG A 26 -2.96 18.97 -3.62
N GLU A 27 -2.56 20.20 -3.90
CA GLU A 27 -1.18 20.53 -4.23
C GLU A 27 -0.20 20.17 -3.11
N GLU A 28 -0.58 20.34 -1.84
CA GLU A 28 0.27 19.95 -0.72
C GLU A 28 0.57 18.44 -0.66
N ASN A 29 -0.34 17.60 -1.16
CA ASN A 29 -0.15 16.16 -1.22
C ASN A 29 0.60 15.74 -2.50
N ALA A 30 0.35 16.43 -3.62
CA ALA A 30 1.14 16.26 -4.84
C ALA A 30 2.62 16.65 -4.63
N ALA A 31 2.87 17.70 -3.86
CA ALA A 31 4.21 18.12 -3.46
C ALA A 31 4.96 17.03 -2.70
N VAL A 32 4.30 16.34 -1.75
CA VAL A 32 4.90 15.21 -1.04
C VAL A 32 5.36 14.13 -2.00
N LEU A 33 4.54 13.73 -2.98
CA LEU A 33 4.95 12.70 -3.95
C LEU A 33 6.18 13.12 -4.76
N ARG A 34 6.28 14.41 -5.13
CA ARG A 34 7.45 14.94 -5.83
C ARG A 34 8.69 15.00 -4.94
N ASP A 35 8.54 15.43 -3.69
CA ASP A 35 9.64 15.54 -2.72
C ASP A 35 10.19 14.15 -2.34
N LEU A 36 9.33 13.12 -2.36
CA LEU A 36 9.72 11.71 -2.20
C LEU A 36 10.40 11.14 -3.45
N GLY A 37 10.47 11.88 -4.55
CA GLY A 37 11.05 11.40 -5.81
C GLY A 37 10.19 10.36 -6.52
N ALA A 38 8.89 10.29 -6.25
CA ALA A 38 7.98 9.38 -6.95
C ALA A 38 7.97 9.67 -8.46
N SER A 39 7.91 8.63 -9.28
CA SER A 39 7.92 8.75 -10.74
C SER A 39 6.69 9.50 -11.25
N PRO A 40 6.75 10.10 -12.46
CA PRO A 40 5.59 10.72 -13.09
C PRO A 40 4.40 9.76 -13.20
N GLU A 41 4.65 8.47 -13.44
CA GLU A 41 3.62 7.43 -13.51
C GLU A 41 2.95 7.22 -12.15
N ALA A 42 3.73 7.14 -11.06
CA ALA A 42 3.18 7.01 -9.72
C ALA A 42 2.39 8.28 -9.31
N GLN A 43 2.94 9.47 -9.59
CA GLN A 43 2.24 10.74 -9.35
C GLN A 43 0.89 10.79 -10.07
N THR A 44 0.86 10.37 -11.34
CA THR A 44 -0.37 10.29 -12.14
C THR A 44 -1.35 9.27 -11.57
N PHE A 45 -0.85 8.11 -11.13
CA PHE A 45 -1.68 7.08 -10.49
C PHE A 45 -2.37 7.62 -9.23
N PHE A 46 -1.61 8.23 -8.31
CA PHE A 46 -2.18 8.80 -7.08
C PHE A 46 -3.10 9.99 -7.32
N ALA A 47 -2.83 10.80 -8.36
CA ALA A 47 -3.72 11.87 -8.77
C ALA A 47 -5.05 11.34 -9.33
N GLN A 48 -5.01 10.25 -10.11
CA GLN A 48 -6.19 9.59 -10.67
C GLN A 48 -7.02 8.90 -9.57
N PHE A 49 -6.36 8.27 -8.60
CA PHE A 49 -6.98 7.57 -7.48
C PHE A 49 -6.88 8.41 -6.21
N SER A 50 -7.47 9.61 -6.25
CA SER A 50 -7.61 10.48 -5.08
C SER A 50 -9.08 10.53 -4.67
N PHE A 51 -9.36 10.17 -3.42
CA PHE A 51 -10.71 10.01 -2.89
C PHE A 51 -10.88 10.72 -1.55
N ASP A 52 -12.08 11.22 -1.28
CA ASP A 52 -12.46 11.91 -0.04
C ASP A 52 -12.64 10.94 1.14
N MET A 53 -12.53 9.64 0.91
CA MET A 53 -12.59 8.56 1.87
C MET A 53 -11.61 7.44 1.54
N LYS A 54 -11.33 6.56 2.51
CA LYS A 54 -10.62 5.31 2.23
C LYS A 54 -11.49 4.45 1.33
N MET A 55 -10.89 3.81 0.33
CA MET A 55 -11.59 2.93 -0.59
C MET A 55 -11.29 1.47 -0.27
N LYS A 56 -12.23 0.56 -0.52
CA LYS A 56 -12.04 -0.88 -0.31
C LYS A 56 -11.87 -1.62 -1.64
N ALA A 57 -10.94 -2.56 -1.70
CA ALA A 57 -10.77 -3.50 -2.80
C ALA A 57 -10.26 -4.83 -2.23
N GLY A 58 -10.99 -5.91 -2.51
CA GLY A 58 -10.78 -7.20 -1.83
C GLY A 58 -10.91 -7.07 -0.32
N GLU A 59 -9.92 -7.61 0.40
CA GLU A 59 -9.77 -7.52 1.86
C GLU A 59 -8.92 -6.33 2.32
N PHE A 60 -8.51 -5.47 1.40
CA PHE A 60 -7.65 -4.33 1.69
C PHE A 60 -8.39 -3.00 1.54
N THR A 61 -7.85 -2.01 2.23
CA THR A 61 -8.19 -0.60 2.04
C THR A 61 -7.08 0.11 1.27
N PHE A 62 -7.47 1.09 0.48
CA PHE A 62 -6.61 2.10 -0.10
C PHE A 62 -6.84 3.41 0.66
N MET A 63 -5.77 4.00 1.17
CA MET A 63 -5.81 5.21 1.98
C MET A 63 -6.12 6.45 1.12
N GLN A 64 -6.63 7.49 1.76
CA GLN A 64 -6.84 8.78 1.09
C GLN A 64 -5.49 9.38 0.69
N THR A 65 -5.27 9.55 -0.61
CA THR A 65 -4.08 10.26 -1.12
C THR A 65 -3.98 11.69 -0.58
N ASN A 66 -5.12 12.35 -0.32
CA ASN A 66 -5.14 13.69 0.27
C ASN A 66 -4.80 13.76 1.77
N CYS A 67 -4.40 12.65 2.38
CA CYS A 67 -3.82 12.62 3.72
C CYS A 67 -2.28 12.49 3.72
N LEU A 68 -1.62 12.39 2.55
CA LEU A 68 -0.16 12.20 2.47
C LEU A 68 0.63 13.28 3.24
N LYS A 69 0.28 14.56 3.07
CA LYS A 69 0.96 15.66 3.77
C LYS A 69 0.76 15.58 5.27
N LYS A 70 -0.48 15.31 5.71
CA LYS A 70 -0.80 15.14 7.13
C LYS A 70 0.00 13.98 7.73
N ASN A 71 0.05 12.84 7.05
CA ASN A 71 0.79 11.67 7.53
C ASN A 71 2.29 11.97 7.58
N CYS A 72 2.84 12.60 6.53
CA CYS A 72 4.24 13.02 6.51
C CYS A 72 4.59 14.00 7.64
N ASP A 73 3.65 14.85 8.08
CA ASP A 73 3.90 15.81 9.16
C ASP A 73 3.76 15.21 10.57
N TRP A 74 2.79 14.32 10.78
CA TRP A 74 2.33 13.96 12.13
C TRP A 74 2.42 12.48 12.47
N ASP A 75 2.60 11.60 11.48
CA ASP A 75 2.59 10.15 11.67
C ASP A 75 4.04 9.62 11.64
N GLU A 76 4.58 9.30 12.81
CA GLU A 76 5.96 8.82 12.97
C GLU A 76 6.19 7.45 12.31
N ASP A 77 5.16 6.61 12.25
CA ASP A 77 5.22 5.32 11.56
C ASP A 77 5.31 5.54 10.05
N PHE A 78 4.47 6.43 9.52
CA PHE A 78 4.52 6.81 8.12
C PHE A 78 5.89 7.39 7.73
N LYS A 79 6.44 8.30 8.55
CA LYS A 79 7.79 8.86 8.34
C LYS A 79 8.86 7.77 8.37
N ARG A 80 8.78 6.84 9.33
CA ARG A 80 9.76 5.75 9.47
C ARG A 80 9.75 4.82 8.26
N ALA A 81 8.58 4.45 7.75
CA ALA A 81 8.48 3.67 6.52
C ALA A 81 9.04 4.45 5.31
N LEU A 82 8.71 5.74 5.20
CA LEU A 82 9.20 6.60 4.11
C LEU A 82 10.72 6.77 4.10
N HIS A 83 11.37 6.83 5.27
CA HIS A 83 12.82 6.90 5.38
C HIS A 83 13.54 5.71 4.71
N THR A 84 12.82 4.61 4.49
CA THR A 84 13.32 3.42 3.79
C THR A 84 12.65 3.20 2.44
N ASN A 85 12.13 4.28 1.84
CA ASN A 85 11.46 4.32 0.53
C ASN A 85 10.16 3.50 0.47
N LEU A 86 9.53 3.21 1.62
CA LEU A 86 8.24 2.52 1.66
C LEU A 86 7.11 3.54 1.86
N LEU A 87 6.30 3.73 0.84
CA LEU A 87 5.10 4.55 0.92
C LEU A 87 3.94 3.68 1.42
N LEU A 88 3.38 4.01 2.59
CA LEU A 88 2.16 3.35 3.09
C LEU A 88 0.95 3.87 2.30
N VAL A 89 0.20 2.95 1.67
CA VAL A 89 -0.90 3.29 0.74
C VAL A 89 -2.22 2.64 1.12
N GLY A 90 -2.22 1.77 2.11
CA GLY A 90 -3.38 0.95 2.45
C GLY A 90 -3.15 0.12 3.70
N SER A 91 -4.16 -0.63 4.09
CA SER A 91 -4.04 -1.65 5.13
C SER A 91 -5.01 -2.80 4.89
N SER A 92 -4.67 -3.98 5.37
CA SER A 92 -5.58 -5.10 5.56
C SER A 92 -6.51 -4.85 6.78
N LEU A 93 -7.38 -5.82 7.07
CA LEU A 93 -8.23 -5.81 8.26
C LEU A 93 -7.48 -6.10 9.57
N ASN A 94 -6.36 -6.84 9.50
CA ASN A 94 -5.61 -7.24 10.69
C ASN A 94 -4.56 -6.19 11.13
N GLY A 95 -4.36 -5.12 10.35
CA GLY A 95 -3.42 -4.04 10.66
C GLY A 95 -2.17 -4.01 9.78
N ASP A 96 -1.89 -5.08 9.03
CA ASP A 96 -0.78 -5.08 8.08
C ASP A 96 -0.96 -3.99 7.02
N MET A 97 0.14 -3.31 6.69
CA MET A 97 0.10 -2.15 5.81
C MET A 97 0.35 -2.58 4.37
N VAL A 98 -0.47 -2.09 3.46
CA VAL A 98 -0.15 -2.15 2.03
C VAL A 98 0.85 -1.04 1.76
N THR A 99 1.94 -1.38 1.09
CA THR A 99 3.02 -0.45 0.79
C THR A 99 3.35 -0.46 -0.69
N LEU A 100 3.85 0.66 -1.18
CA LEU A 100 4.52 0.80 -2.46
C LEU A 100 6.00 1.06 -2.19
N ASP A 101 6.88 0.17 -2.64
CA ASP A 101 8.32 0.41 -2.62
C ASP A 101 8.69 1.40 -3.73
N LEU A 102 9.12 2.60 -3.36
CA LEU A 102 9.44 3.68 -4.30
C LEU A 102 10.72 3.42 -5.11
N LEU A 103 11.52 2.40 -4.74
CA LEU A 103 12.72 2.03 -5.47
C LEU A 103 12.43 1.29 -6.78
N ASP A 104 11.41 0.43 -6.78
CA ASP A 104 11.07 -0.42 -7.94
C ASP A 104 9.57 -0.47 -8.26
N TYR A 105 8.77 0.32 -7.56
CA TYR A 105 7.31 0.45 -7.72
C TYR A 105 6.54 -0.84 -7.54
N GLN A 106 7.09 -1.77 -6.75
CA GLN A 106 6.38 -2.98 -6.37
C GLN A 106 5.53 -2.76 -5.13
N ALA A 107 4.30 -3.25 -5.19
CA ALA A 107 3.42 -3.35 -4.05
C ALA A 107 3.83 -4.53 -3.15
N GLY A 108 3.60 -4.36 -1.86
CA GLY A 108 3.86 -5.39 -0.87
C GLY A 108 3.07 -5.17 0.41
N ILE A 109 3.16 -6.15 1.30
CA ILE A 109 2.52 -6.11 2.61
C ILE A 109 3.63 -5.99 3.65
N LEU A 110 3.59 -4.93 4.44
CA LEU A 110 4.49 -4.68 5.55
C LEU A 110 3.86 -5.18 6.84
N PHE A 111 4.58 -6.08 7.51
CA PHE A 111 4.11 -6.70 8.73
C PHE A 111 4.09 -5.67 9.88
N HIS A 112 2.89 -5.37 10.40
CA HIS A 112 2.71 -4.37 11.45
C HIS A 112 3.34 -4.75 12.81
N ASP A 113 3.25 -6.00 13.27
CA ASP A 113 3.83 -6.40 14.57
C ASP A 113 5.34 -6.12 14.62
N TYR A 114 6.10 -6.65 13.66
CA TYR A 114 7.55 -6.41 13.62
C TYR A 114 7.88 -4.95 13.35
N PHE A 115 7.11 -4.30 12.49
CA PHE A 115 7.28 -2.88 12.25
C PHE A 115 7.14 -2.10 13.56
N TRP A 116 6.08 -2.29 14.34
CA TRP A 116 5.86 -1.52 15.58
C TRP A 116 6.73 -1.97 16.76
N GLU A 117 6.97 -3.28 16.91
CA GLU A 117 7.70 -3.84 18.06
C GLU A 117 9.22 -3.74 17.92
N LYS A 118 9.75 -3.56 16.70
CA LYS A 118 11.19 -3.42 16.41
C LYS A 118 11.53 -2.06 15.80
N PRO A 119 11.31 -0.93 16.51
CA PRO A 119 11.51 0.42 15.96
C PRO A 119 12.95 0.68 15.49
N GLU A 120 13.93 -0.01 16.06
CA GLU A 120 15.35 0.06 15.71
C GLU A 120 15.72 -0.64 14.41
N GLU A 121 14.87 -1.54 13.91
CA GLU A 121 15.13 -2.29 12.69
C GLU A 121 14.62 -1.56 11.44
N ASP A 122 15.28 -1.84 10.31
CA ASP A 122 14.87 -1.36 8.99
C ASP A 122 13.53 -2.00 8.60
N PRO A 123 12.45 -1.21 8.39
CA PRO A 123 11.13 -1.70 7.97
C PRO A 123 11.17 -2.60 6.73
N ARG A 124 12.14 -2.41 5.83
CA ARG A 124 12.24 -3.19 4.59
C ARG A 124 12.50 -4.68 4.84
N LYS A 125 13.04 -5.04 6.01
CA LYS A 125 13.20 -6.45 6.42
C LYS A 125 11.85 -7.17 6.58
N TYR A 126 10.79 -6.42 6.85
CA TYR A 126 9.46 -6.93 7.17
C TYR A 126 8.45 -6.70 6.03
N LEU A 127 8.94 -6.22 4.89
CA LEU A 127 8.15 -6.06 3.67
C LEU A 127 8.16 -7.37 2.88
N ILE A 128 6.97 -7.92 2.64
CA ILE A 128 6.78 -8.99 1.65
C ILE A 128 6.36 -8.37 0.32
N LYS A 129 7.28 -8.37 -0.65
CA LYS A 129 6.98 -7.91 -2.01
C LYS A 129 6.10 -8.91 -2.74
N MET A 130 5.03 -8.42 -3.34
CA MET A 130 4.07 -9.24 -4.09
C MET A 130 4.40 -9.32 -5.58
N ASN A 131 5.59 -8.84 -6.00
CA ASN A 131 6.08 -8.84 -7.38
C ASN A 131 5.06 -8.29 -8.39
N CYS A 132 4.30 -7.26 -8.00
CA CYS A 132 3.31 -6.62 -8.85
C CYS A 132 3.20 -5.12 -8.56
N SER A 133 2.62 -4.38 -9.49
CA SER A 133 2.28 -2.97 -9.32
C SER A 133 1.06 -2.79 -8.40
N LEU A 134 0.82 -1.56 -7.93
CA LEU A 134 -0.22 -1.29 -6.95
C LEU A 134 -1.64 -1.59 -7.46
N GLY A 135 -1.98 -1.18 -8.68
CA GLY A 135 -3.28 -1.51 -9.27
C GLY A 135 -3.46 -3.01 -9.48
N GLN A 136 -2.40 -3.72 -9.88
CA GLN A 136 -2.40 -5.18 -9.98
C GLN A 136 -2.58 -5.87 -8.62
N PHE A 137 -1.96 -5.35 -7.55
CA PHE A 137 -2.13 -5.88 -6.20
C PHE A 137 -3.61 -5.84 -5.77
N TYR A 138 -4.28 -4.68 -5.90
CA TYR A 138 -5.70 -4.56 -5.55
C TYR A 138 -6.62 -5.38 -6.47
N TRP A 139 -6.27 -5.53 -7.74
CA TRP A 139 -6.99 -6.42 -8.64
C TRP A 139 -6.84 -7.89 -8.23
N ASN A 140 -5.63 -8.33 -7.91
CA ASN A 140 -5.37 -9.69 -7.45
C ASN A 140 -6.15 -9.98 -6.17
N SER A 141 -6.09 -9.08 -5.18
CA SER A 141 -6.81 -9.25 -3.90
C SER A 141 -8.33 -9.29 -4.05
N THR A 142 -8.86 -8.83 -5.19
CA THR A 142 -10.29 -8.82 -5.47
C THR A 142 -10.74 -10.05 -6.27
N PHE A 143 -9.91 -10.52 -7.20
CA PHE A 143 -10.34 -11.48 -8.23
C PHE A 143 -9.59 -12.80 -8.23
N ILE A 144 -8.44 -12.90 -7.56
CA ILE A 144 -7.71 -14.16 -7.42
C ILE A 144 -8.16 -14.82 -6.12
N GLU A 145 -8.80 -15.99 -6.24
CA GLU A 145 -9.19 -16.80 -5.08
C GLU A 145 -7.95 -17.23 -4.29
N GLY A 146 -7.99 -17.06 -2.97
CA GLY A 146 -6.87 -17.37 -2.08
C GLY A 146 -5.67 -16.43 -2.23
N TYR A 147 -5.85 -15.23 -2.80
CA TYR A 147 -4.80 -14.22 -2.77
C TYR A 147 -4.53 -13.77 -1.32
N PRO A 148 -3.26 -13.57 -0.91
CA PRO A 148 -2.92 -13.24 0.47
C PRO A 148 -3.64 -12.00 1.01
N ILE A 149 -4.14 -12.11 2.24
CA ILE A 149 -4.84 -11.02 2.94
C ILE A 149 -4.01 -10.38 4.06
N ASP A 150 -2.87 -10.98 4.41
CA ASP A 150 -1.95 -10.53 5.45
C ASP A 150 -0.48 -10.86 5.13
N ALA A 151 0.44 -10.42 5.99
CA ALA A 151 1.88 -10.60 5.80
C ALA A 151 2.32 -12.08 5.90
N TYR A 152 1.65 -12.91 6.70
CA TYR A 152 1.96 -14.33 6.83
C TYR A 152 1.58 -15.11 5.58
N GLU A 153 0.36 -14.92 5.09
CA GLU A 153 -0.09 -15.50 3.84
C GLU A 153 0.74 -14.99 2.66
N ALA A 154 1.14 -13.72 2.68
CA ALA A 154 2.01 -13.15 1.65
C ALA A 154 3.37 -13.83 1.65
N ALA A 155 3.97 -14.02 2.83
CA ALA A 155 5.25 -14.71 2.96
C ALA A 155 5.16 -16.14 2.44
N ALA A 156 4.13 -16.88 2.84
CA ALA A 156 3.88 -18.25 2.37
C ALA A 156 3.67 -18.30 0.85
N TYR A 157 2.88 -17.39 0.30
CA TYR A 157 2.59 -17.31 -1.14
C TYR A 157 3.83 -16.99 -1.97
N MET A 158 4.69 -16.11 -1.46
CA MET A 158 5.92 -15.69 -2.14
C MET A 158 7.10 -16.63 -1.90
N GLY A 159 6.95 -17.64 -1.02
CA GLY A 159 8.05 -18.49 -0.58
C GLY A 159 9.15 -17.69 0.14
N SER A 160 8.77 -16.62 0.82
CA SER A 160 9.70 -15.79 1.59
C SER A 160 10.11 -16.54 2.86
N GLU A 161 11.40 -16.54 3.19
CA GLU A 161 11.93 -17.11 4.44
C GLU A 161 11.46 -16.35 5.69
N PHE A 162 10.69 -15.27 5.50
CA PHE A 162 10.05 -14.55 6.57
C PHE A 162 9.00 -15.46 7.26
N ALA A 163 9.45 -16.20 8.27
CA ALA A 163 8.62 -16.83 9.27
C ALA A 163 8.60 -15.90 10.48
N GLY A 164 7.59 -15.04 10.57
CA GLY A 164 7.27 -14.39 11.84
C GLY A 164 7.14 -15.49 12.90
N TYR A 165 8.05 -15.47 13.87
CA TYR A 165 8.38 -16.53 14.84
C TYR A 165 9.11 -17.76 14.28
N SER A 166 10.45 -17.66 14.21
CA SER A 166 11.35 -18.82 14.25
C SER A 166 12.09 -18.96 15.60
N ASP A 167 11.53 -18.43 16.70
CA ASP A 167 12.08 -18.60 18.05
C ASP A 167 10.99 -19.06 19.03
N LEU A 168 10.53 -20.29 18.84
CA LEU A 168 10.01 -21.10 19.95
C LEU A 168 10.78 -22.42 19.93
N THR A 169 11.95 -22.39 20.56
CA THR A 169 12.57 -23.59 21.16
C THR A 169 12.01 -23.79 22.56
#